data_AF-A0A529XQR6-F1
#
_entry.id   AF-A0A529XQR6-F1
#
_cell.length_a   1.000
_cell.length_b   1.000
_cell.length_c   1.000
_cell.angle_alpha   90.00
_cell.angle_beta   90.00
_cell.angle_gamma   90.00
#
_symmetry.space_group_name_H-M   'P 1'
#
loop_
_entity.id
_entity.type
_entity.pdbx_description
1 polymer ?
#
loop_
_entity_poly.entity_id
_entity_poly.type
_entity_poly.pdbx_seq_one_letter_code
_entity_poly.pdbx_strand_id
1 'polypeptide(L)'
;APSDLVDVSRLKDLQGVKVSGKTVTIGAATTHYDVSTDEKLKKVCPALAHMASLIGDPAVRHKGTLGGSIANNDPAADYPAALLALGATIIT
;
A
#
# COMPACT_ATOMS: atom_id res chain seq x y z
N ALA A 1 7.61 -12.72 -21.91
CA ALA A 1 8.08 -11.83 -20.85
C ALA A 1 8.26 -10.43 -21.43
N PRO A 2 8.09 -9.34 -20.66
CA PRO A 2 8.40 -8.00 -21.16
C PRO A 2 9.89 -7.92 -21.56
N SER A 3 10.21 -7.08 -22.55
CA SER A 3 11.61 -6.82 -22.96
C SER A 3 12.40 -6.08 -21.89
N ASP A 4 11.70 -5.25 -21.10
CA ASP A 4 12.27 -4.33 -20.14
C ASP A 4 11.51 -4.40 -18.80
N LEU A 5 12.23 -4.12 -17.72
CA LEU A 5 11.65 -3.97 -16.39
C LEU A 5 12.19 -2.69 -15.74
N VAL A 6 11.28 -1.80 -15.34
CA VAL A 6 11.62 -0.58 -14.63
C VAL A 6 11.38 -0.79 -13.14
N ASP A 7 12.45 -0.96 -12.37
CA ASP A 7 12.38 -1.13 -10.93
C ASP A 7 12.21 0.22 -10.21
N VAL A 8 11.03 0.43 -9.63
CA VAL A 8 10.68 1.63 -8.84
C VAL A 8 10.88 1.44 -7.34
N SER A 9 11.31 0.26 -6.89
CA SER A 9 11.39 -0.09 -5.46
C SER A 9 12.39 0.75 -4.67
N ARG A 10 13.30 1.47 -5.34
CA ARG A 10 14.33 2.32 -4.70
C ARG A 10 13.99 3.80 -4.67
N LEU A 11 12.84 4.20 -5.22
CA LEU A 11 12.39 5.59 -5.22
C LEU A 11 11.83 5.94 -3.84
N LYS A 12 12.64 6.62 -3.01
CA LYS A 12 12.28 6.97 -1.63
C LYS A 12 11.00 7.81 -1.54
N ASP A 13 10.76 8.67 -2.53
CA ASP A 13 9.57 9.52 -2.58
C ASP A 13 8.27 8.72 -2.78
N LEU A 14 8.37 7.46 -3.25
CA LEU A 14 7.25 6.54 -3.36
C LEU A 14 7.11 5.61 -2.15
N GLN A 15 7.87 5.80 -1.08
CA GLN A 15 7.85 4.95 0.10
C GLN A 15 7.34 5.69 1.34
N GLY A 16 6.62 4.95 2.19
CA GLY A 16 6.26 5.37 3.54
C GLY A 16 4.87 5.97 3.67
N VAL A 17 4.54 6.25 4.94
CA VAL A 17 3.26 6.81 5.35
C VAL A 17 3.46 8.19 5.95
N LYS A 18 2.72 9.17 5.42
CA LYS A 18 2.66 10.54 5.93
C LYS A 18 1.25 10.84 6.42
N VAL A 19 1.14 11.28 7.67
CA VAL A 19 -0.11 11.76 8.25
C VAL A 19 -0.01 13.28 8.38
N SER A 20 -0.97 14.00 7.79
CA SER A 20 -1.04 15.46 7.81
C SER A 20 -2.47 15.90 8.08
N GLY A 21 -2.76 16.28 9.32
CA GLY A 21 -4.11 16.61 9.75
C GLY A 21 -5.07 15.43 9.58
N LYS A 22 -6.07 15.58 8.71
CA LYS A 22 -7.06 14.54 8.39
C LYS A 22 -6.70 13.69 7.17
N THR A 23 -5.54 13.94 6.55
CA THR A 23 -5.12 13.26 5.33
C THR A 23 -3.97 12.30 5.63
N VAL A 24 -4.11 11.08 5.12
CA VAL A 24 -3.02 10.09 5.07
C VAL A 24 -2.57 9.96 3.62
N THR A 25 -1.28 10.09 3.38
CA THR A 25 -0.64 9.83 2.08
C THR A 25 0.27 8.63 2.25
N ILE A 26 0.10 7.62 1.40
CA ILE A 26 0.93 6.41 1.38
C ILE A 26 1.59 6.33 0.01
N GLY A 27 2.91 6.21 -0.01
CA GLY A 27 3.66 6.06 -1.26
C GLY A 27 3.36 4.72 -1.95
N ALA A 28 3.30 4.71 -3.28
CA ALA A 28 2.95 3.53 -4.07
C ALA A 28 3.90 2.33 -3.86
N ALA A 29 5.18 2.58 -3.57
CA ALA A 29 6.20 1.57 -3.31
C ALA A 29 6.25 1.14 -1.82
N THR A 30 5.32 1.58 -0.97
CA THR A 30 5.23 1.13 0.42
C THR A 30 4.79 -0.33 0.48
N THR A 31 5.55 -1.17 1.17
CA THR A 31 5.25 -2.61 1.25
C THR A 31 4.01 -2.88 2.09
N HIS A 32 3.33 -4.01 1.89
CA HIS A 32 2.20 -4.40 2.73
C HIS A 32 2.62 -4.54 4.20
N TYR A 33 3.85 -5.01 4.44
CA TYR A 33 4.43 -5.07 5.77
C TYR A 33 4.52 -3.68 6.41
N ASP A 34 5.10 -2.70 5.71
CA ASP A 34 5.23 -1.33 6.22
C ASP A 34 3.87 -0.69 6.46
N VAL A 35 2.89 -0.88 5.55
CA VAL A 35 1.52 -0.42 5.76
C VAL A 35 0.91 -1.07 7.02
N SER A 36 1.07 -2.37 7.20
CA SER A 36 0.48 -3.10 8.33
C SER A 36 1.10 -2.75 9.68
N THR A 37 2.36 -2.29 9.68
CA THR A 37 3.14 -2.04 10.88
C THR A 37 3.32 -0.56 11.20
N ASP A 38 2.98 0.36 10.29
CA ASP A 38 3.14 1.80 10.52
C ASP A 38 2.30 2.29 11.72
N GLU A 39 3.00 2.75 12.75
CA GLU A 39 2.40 3.18 14.02
C GLU A 39 1.55 4.44 13.87
N LYS A 40 1.80 5.29 12.87
CA LYS A 40 0.97 6.48 12.62
C LYS A 40 -0.34 6.05 11.97
N LEU A 41 -0.28 5.13 11.00
CA LEU A 41 -1.45 4.59 10.32
C LEU A 41 -2.35 3.83 11.29
N LYS A 42 -1.79 2.98 12.15
CA LYS A 42 -2.57 2.25 13.16
C LYS A 42 -3.38 3.18 14.07
N LYS A 43 -2.88 4.39 14.36
CA LYS A 43 -3.59 5.37 15.19
C LYS A 43 -4.75 6.04 14.48
N VAL A 44 -4.63 6.32 13.18
CA VAL A 44 -5.61 7.13 12.43
C VAL A 44 -6.53 6.30 11.51
N CYS A 45 -6.07 5.14 11.06
CA CYS A 45 -6.80 4.21 10.19
C CYS A 45 -6.41 2.74 10.52
N PRO A 46 -6.73 2.24 11.73
CA PRO A 46 -6.35 0.89 12.16
C PRO A 46 -6.88 -0.22 11.25
N ALA A 47 -8.06 -0.01 10.63
CA ALA A 47 -8.65 -1.00 9.73
C ALA A 47 -7.78 -1.26 8.50
N LEU A 48 -7.16 -0.23 7.91
CA LEU A 48 -6.29 -0.38 6.74
C LEU A 48 -5.00 -1.13 7.12
N ALA A 49 -4.39 -0.78 8.25
CA ALA A 49 -3.21 -1.49 8.77
C ALA A 49 -3.52 -2.96 9.10
N HIS A 50 -4.66 -3.23 9.72
CA HIS A 50 -5.09 -4.59 10.03
C HIS A 50 -5.32 -5.41 8.76
N MET A 51 -6.04 -4.87 7.76
CA MET A 51 -6.24 -5.53 6.47
C MET A 51 -4.90 -5.86 5.81
N ALA A 52 -3.95 -4.92 5.76
CA ALA A 52 -2.64 -5.15 5.18
C ALA A 52 -1.86 -6.30 5.85
N SER A 53 -2.13 -6.58 7.13
CA SER A 53 -1.51 -7.68 7.87
C SER A 53 -2.03 -9.07 7.47
N LEU A 54 -3.20 -9.13 6.83
CA LEU A 54 -3.85 -10.36 6.36
C LEU A 54 -3.45 -10.73 4.92
N ILE A 55 -2.80 -9.83 4.18
CA ILE A 55 -2.43 -10.05 2.78
C ILE A 55 -1.30 -11.08 2.70
N GLY A 56 -1.56 -12.22 2.08
CA GLY A 56 -0.56 -13.26 1.81
C GLY A 56 0.17 -13.77 3.05
N ASP A 57 1.43 -14.16 2.86
CA ASP A 57 2.34 -14.58 3.93
C ASP A 57 3.40 -13.49 4.23
N PRO A 58 4.27 -13.68 5.25
CA PRO A 58 5.30 -12.70 5.55
C PRO A 58 6.24 -12.38 4.37
N ALA A 59 6.62 -13.35 3.55
CA ALA A 59 7.53 -13.11 2.43
C ALA A 59 6.86 -12.27 1.34
N VAL A 60 5.59 -12.55 1.05
CA VAL A 60 4.77 -11.72 0.16
C VAL A 60 4.65 -10.30 0.71
N ARG A 61 4.35 -10.11 2.00
CA ARG A 61 4.17 -8.77 2.58
C ARG A 61 5.42 -7.89 2.56
N HIS A 62 6.61 -8.48 2.63
CA HIS A 62 7.87 -7.73 2.56
C HIS A 62 8.26 -7.33 1.13
N LYS A 63 7.55 -7.80 0.10
CA LYS A 63 7.85 -7.52 -1.31
C LYS A 63 6.69 -6.84 -2.05
N GLY A 64 5.46 -7.27 -1.79
CA GLY A 64 4.26 -6.68 -2.37
C GLY A 64 4.05 -5.26 -1.84
N THR A 65 3.66 -4.35 -2.74
CA THR A 65 3.45 -2.93 -2.42
C THR A 65 1.99 -2.54 -2.61
N LEU A 66 1.55 -1.54 -1.85
CA LEU A 66 0.18 -0.99 -1.98
C LEU A 66 -0.12 -0.57 -3.43
N GLY A 67 0.80 0.18 -4.06
CA GLY A 67 0.63 0.64 -5.44
C GLY A 67 0.66 -0.51 -6.45
N GLY A 68 1.53 -1.51 -6.24
CA GLY A 68 1.56 -2.71 -7.08
C GLY A 68 0.26 -3.51 -7.02
N SER A 69 -0.33 -3.68 -5.83
CA SER A 69 -1.63 -4.35 -5.67
C SER A 69 -2.75 -3.64 -6.41
N ILE A 70 -2.81 -2.30 -6.33
CA ILE A 70 -3.84 -1.51 -7.04
C ILE A 70 -3.62 -1.57 -8.55
N ALA A 71 -2.37 -1.37 -9.01
CA ALA A 71 -2.04 -1.38 -10.43
C ALA A 71 -2.25 -2.75 -11.09
N ASN A 72 -2.08 -3.84 -10.33
CA ASN A 72 -2.37 -5.19 -10.79
C ASN A 72 -3.87 -5.42 -11.07
N ASN A 73 -4.75 -4.65 -10.40
CA ASN A 73 -6.19 -4.63 -10.64
C ASN A 73 -6.87 -6.02 -10.61
N ASP A 74 -6.46 -6.85 -9.65
CA ASP A 74 -7.09 -8.14 -9.38
C ASP A 74 -8.36 -7.92 -8.55
N PRO A 75 -9.55 -8.41 -8.96
CA PRO A 75 -10.78 -8.27 -8.18
C PRO A 75 -10.74 -8.92 -6.80
N ALA A 76 -9.84 -9.88 -6.57
CA ALA A 76 -9.65 -10.51 -5.27
C ALA A 76 -8.66 -9.76 -4.36
N ALA A 77 -8.02 -8.68 -4.84
CA ALA A 77 -7.10 -7.90 -4.02
C ALA A 77 -7.84 -7.05 -2.97
N ASP A 78 -7.23 -6.91 -1.80
CA ASP A 78 -7.87 -6.23 -0.67
C ASP A 78 -7.82 -4.69 -0.76
N TYR A 79 -6.70 -4.12 -1.25
CA TYR A 79 -6.52 -2.67 -1.32
C TYR A 79 -7.57 -1.95 -2.16
N PRO A 80 -7.94 -2.40 -3.37
CA PRO A 80 -8.96 -1.73 -4.17
C PRO A 80 -10.28 -1.51 -3.41
N ALA A 81 -10.78 -2.53 -2.72
CA ALA A 81 -12.01 -2.43 -1.94
C ALA A 81 -11.84 -1.50 -0.71
N ALA A 82 -10.73 -1.63 0.01
CA ALA A 82 -10.45 -0.79 1.18
C ALA A 82 -10.33 0.70 0.81
N LEU A 83 -9.63 1.01 -0.29
CA LEU A 83 -9.43 2.38 -0.75
C LEU A 83 -10.70 3.00 -1.31
N LEU A 84 -11.53 2.22 -1.99
CA LEU A 84 -12.86 2.65 -2.40
C LEU A 84 -13.72 2.99 -1.18
N ALA A 85 -13.75 2.12 -0.17
CA ALA A 85 -14.51 2.35 1.06
C ALA A 85 -14.04 3.58 1.84
N LEU A 86 -12.74 3.87 1.80
CA LEU A 86 -12.14 5.06 2.43
C LEU A 86 -12.27 6.34 1.59
N GLY A 87 -12.82 6.26 0.36
CA GLY A 87 -12.88 7.41 -0.55
C GLY A 87 -11.50 7.94 -0.92
N ALA A 88 -10.50 7.07 -1.02
CA ALA A 88 -9.12 7.47 -1.31
C ALA A 88 -8.98 8.04 -2.72
N THR A 89 -8.05 8.99 -2.89
CA THR A 89 -7.66 9.53 -4.20
C THR A 89 -6.35 8.88 -4.64
N ILE A 90 -6.31 8.34 -5.86
CA ILE A 90 -5.10 7.80 -6.47
C ILE A 90 -4.46 8.88 -7.34
N ILE A 91 -3.16 9.12 -7.15
CA ILE A 91 -2.37 10.05 -7.98
C ILE A 91 -1.52 9.20 -8.92
N THR A 92 -1.73 9.38 -10.23
CA THR A 92 -1.08 8.65 -11.33
C THR A 92 -0.18 9.55 -12.14
#